data_AF-A0A212CRM8-F1
#
_entry.id   AF-A0A212CRM8-F1
#
_cell.length_a   1.000
_cell.length_b   1.000
_cell.length_c   1.000
_cell.angle_alpha   90.00
_cell.angle_beta   90.00
_cell.angle_gamma   90.00
#
_symmetry.space_group_name_H-M   'P 1'
#
loop_
_entity.id
_entity.type
_entity.pdbx_description
1 polymer ?
#
loop_
_entity_poly.entity_id
_entity_poly.type
_entity_poly.pdbx_seq_one_letter_code
_entity_poly.pdbx_strand_id
1 'polypeptide(L)' 'MAWSENMDTLLTNQAGLDAFRTFLKSEFSEENVEFWLACEDFKKTESAEKIASKARMIYSEFIEADAPK' A
#
# COMPACT_ATOMS: atom_id res chain seq x y z
N MET A 1 -10.01 9.12 -19.47
CA MET A 1 -9.79 7.79 -18.84
C MET A 1 -8.29 7.57 -18.67
N ALA A 2 -7.62 8.42 -17.89
CA ALA A 2 -6.16 8.43 -17.85
C ALA A 2 -5.55 7.33 -16.95
N TRP A 3 -6.34 6.78 -16.01
CA TRP A 3 -5.83 5.85 -14.99
C TRP A 3 -5.96 4.37 -15.37
N SER A 4 -6.61 4.04 -16.48
CA SER A 4 -6.85 2.67 -16.93
C SER A 4 -5.74 2.10 -17.82
N GLU A 5 -4.66 2.84 -18.03
CA GLU A 5 -3.59 2.46 -18.97
C GLU A 5 -2.68 1.37 -18.39
N ASN A 6 -2.31 1.50 -17.12
CA ASN A 6 -1.48 0.55 -16.39
C ASN A 6 -1.59 0.79 -14.87
N MET A 7 -0.93 -0.08 -14.11
CA MET A 7 -1.00 -0.06 -12.65
C MET A 7 -0.31 1.16 -12.02
N ASP A 8 0.81 1.63 -12.58
CA ASP A 8 1.53 2.79 -12.05
C ASP A 8 0.69 4.07 -12.19
N THR A 9 0.03 4.24 -13.34
CA THR A 9 -0.89 5.37 -13.57
C THR A 9 -2.15 5.26 -12.72
N LEU A 10 -2.64 4.05 -12.44
CA LEU A 10 -3.74 3.80 -11.50
C LEU A 10 -3.37 4.25 -10.09
N LEU A 11 -2.22 3.82 -9.59
CA LEU A 11 -1.78 4.00 -8.19
C LEU A 11 -1.35 5.44 -7.88
N THR A 12 -0.94 6.21 -8.89
CA THR A 12 -0.54 7.62 -8.74
C THR A 12 -1.70 8.60 -8.97
N ASN A 13 -2.82 8.14 -9.54
CA ASN A 13 -4.02 8.94 -9.73
C ASN A 13 -4.99 8.74 -8.55
N GLN A 14 -5.31 9.82 -7.83
CA GLN A 14 -6.17 9.73 -6.63
C GLN A 14 -7.54 9.08 -6.91
N ALA A 15 -8.23 9.47 -8.00
CA ALA A 15 -9.54 8.91 -8.33
C ALA A 15 -9.47 7.44 -8.75
N GLY A 16 -8.40 7.06 -9.48
CA GLY A 16 -8.13 5.67 -9.84
C GLY A 16 -7.85 4.82 -8.61
N LEU A 17 -6.99 5.29 -7.71
CA LEU A 17 -6.66 4.60 -6.46
C LEU A 17 -7.90 4.41 -5.56
N ASP A 18 -8.75 5.42 -5.42
CA ASP A 18 -9.97 5.31 -4.61
C ASP A 18 -10.97 4.31 -5.19
N ALA A 19 -11.13 4.30 -6.52
CA ALA A 19 -11.93 3.29 -7.22
C ALA A 19 -11.35 1.88 -7.03
N PHE A 20 -10.03 1.73 -7.12
CA PHE A 20 -9.35 0.45 -6.96
C PHE A 20 -9.42 -0.08 -5.53
N ARG A 21 -9.25 0.79 -4.52
CA ARG A 21 -9.48 0.43 -3.11
C ARG A 21 -10.90 -0.03 -2.88
N THR A 22 -11.89 0.65 -3.47
CA THR A 22 -13.30 0.25 -3.37
C THR A 22 -13.53 -1.13 -4.00
N PHE A 23 -12.92 -1.38 -5.15
CA PHE A 23 -12.95 -2.68 -5.81
C PHE A 23 -12.34 -3.79 -4.94
N LEU A 24 -11.12 -3.60 -4.45
CA LEU A 24 -10.45 -4.60 -3.60
C LEU A 24 -11.20 -4.85 -2.29
N LYS A 25 -11.80 -3.80 -1.70
CA LYS A 25 -12.65 -3.95 -0.52
C LYS A 25 -13.88 -4.82 -0.78
N SER A 26 -14.42 -4.80 -1.99
CA SER A 26 -15.52 -5.70 -2.36
C SER A 26 -15.08 -7.16 -2.48
N GLU A 27 -13.78 -7.40 -2.65
CA GLU A 27 -13.13 -8.71 -2.72
C GLU A 27 -12.41 -9.08 -1.41
N PHE A 28 -12.54 -8.27 -0.36
CA PHE A 28 -11.84 -8.43 0.92
C PHE A 28 -10.32 -8.57 0.76
N SER A 29 -9.74 -7.76 -0.14
CA SER A 29 -8.34 -7.81 -0.55
C SER A 29 -7.67 -6.43 -0.56
N GLU A 30 -8.27 -5.43 0.11
CA GLU A 30 -7.75 -4.06 0.16
C GLU A 30 -6.38 -3.94 0.84
N GLU A 31 -6.04 -4.88 1.72
CA GLU A 31 -4.75 -4.96 2.40
C GLU A 31 -3.59 -5.02 1.40
N ASN A 32 -3.81 -5.62 0.23
CA ASN A 32 -2.76 -5.77 -0.79
C ASN A 32 -2.28 -4.42 -1.34
N VAL A 33 -3.21 -3.51 -1.64
CA VAL A 33 -2.83 -2.17 -2.14
C VAL A 33 -2.34 -1.28 -1.01
N GLU A 34 -2.87 -1.45 0.21
CA GLU A 34 -2.39 -0.72 1.38
C GLU A 34 -0.94 -1.09 1.71
N PHE A 35 -0.61 -2.38 1.72
CA PHE A 35 0.74 -2.89 1.89
C PHE A 35 1.68 -2.38 0.81
N TRP A 36 1.26 -2.42 -0.46
CA TRP A 36 2.06 -1.92 -1.58
C TRP A 36 2.39 -0.44 -1.42
N LEU A 37 1.40 0.39 -1.04
CA LEU A 37 1.60 1.82 -0.81
C LEU A 37 2.50 2.09 0.40
N ALA A 38 2.36 1.31 1.48
CA ALA A 38 3.25 1.39 2.63
C ALA A 38 4.70 1.06 2.24
N CYS A 39 4.91 0.07 1.36
CA CYS A 39 6.22 -0.25 0.81
C CYS A 39 6.80 0.88 -0.05
N GLU A 40 5.99 1.54 -0.89
CA GLU A 40 6.46 2.68 -1.69
C GLU A 40 6.86 3.89 -0.85
N ASP A 41 6.14 4.16 0.24
CA ASP A 41 6.52 5.19 1.21
C ASP A 41 7.78 4.78 2.02
N PHE A 42 7.87 3.50 2.40
CA PHE A 42 9.06 2.96 3.08
C PHE A 42 10.33 3.13 2.24
N LYS A 43 10.29 2.79 0.94
CA LYS A 43 11.43 2.93 0.02
C LYS A 43 11.98 4.36 -0.08
N LYS A 44 11.16 5.38 0.20
CA LYS A 44 11.56 6.80 0.17
C LYS A 44 12.16 7.29 1.50
N THR A 45 12.27 6.43 2.50
CA THR A 45 12.75 6.80 3.83
C THR A 45 14.28 6.70 3.90
N GLU A 46 14.94 7.80 4.25
CA GLU A 46 16.42 7.86 4.25
C GLU A 46 17.05 7.70 5.64
N SER A 47 16.35 8.09 6.71
CA SER A 47 16.87 8.01 8.07
C SER A 47 16.86 6.57 8.57
N ALA A 48 18.02 6.05 8.99
CA ALA A 48 18.16 4.68 9.50
C ALA A 48 17.19 4.35 10.66
N GLU A 49 16.96 5.30 11.57
CA GLU A 49 16.00 5.15 12.67
C GLU A 49 14.55 5.06 12.15
N LYS A 50 14.20 5.91 11.16
CA LYS A 50 12.88 5.89 10.52
C LYS A 50 12.67 4.62 9.69
N ILE A 51 13.72 4.13 9.01
CA ILE A 51 13.69 2.85 8.30
C ILE A 51 13.38 1.73 9.30
N ALA A 52 14.14 1.62 10.39
CA ALA A 52 13.93 0.56 11.36
C ALA A 52 12.53 0.60 12.01
N SER A 53 12.03 1.79 12.33
CA SER A 53 10.68 1.94 12.89
C SER A 53 9.57 1.63 11.89
N LYS A 54 9.63 2.16 10.66
CA LYS A 54 8.64 1.85 9.61
C LYS A 54 8.66 0.38 9.21
N ALA A 55 9.84 -0.25 9.10
CA ALA A 55 9.94 -1.67 8.80
C ALA A 55 9.23 -2.54 9.85
N ARG A 56 9.40 -2.22 11.14
CA ARG A 56 8.68 -2.91 12.22
C ARG A 56 7.18 -2.69 12.13
N MET A 57 6.73 -1.46 11.88
CA MET A 57 5.29 -1.16 11.72
C MET A 57 4.67 -1.95 10.57
N ILE A 58 5.30 -1.93 9.39
CA ILE A 58 4.81 -2.65 8.21
C ILE A 58 4.77 -4.16 8.49
N TYR A 59 5.79 -4.71 9.14
CA TYR A 59 5.81 -6.12 9.50
C TYR A 59 4.64 -6.49 10.43
N SER A 60 4.44 -5.74 11.52
CA SER A 60 3.36 -6.01 12.47
C SER A 60 1.96 -5.77 11.90
N GLU A 61 1.84 -4.92 10.88
CA GLU A 61 0.54 -4.57 10.30
C GLU A 61 0.14 -5.49 9.14
N PHE A 62 1.09 -6.04 8.37
CA PHE A 62 0.79 -6.76 7.11
C PHE A 62 1.47 -8.13 6.92
N ILE A 63 2.46 -8.51 7.74
CA ILE A 63 3.33 -9.69 7.46
C ILE A 63 3.34 -10.72 8.58
N GLU A 64 3.24 -10.29 9.83
CA GLU A 64 3.16 -11.20 10.97
C GLU A 64 1.97 -12.17 10.81
N ALA A 65 2.08 -13.39 11.33
CA ALA A 65 1.08 -14.44 11.07
C ALA A 65 -0.34 -14.06 11.52
N ASP A 66 -0.44 -13.27 12.60
CA ASP A 66 -1.68 -12.76 13.15
C ASP A 66 -1.80 -11.23 12.94
N ALA A 67 -1.13 -10.71 11.90
CA ALA A 67 -1.23 -9.30 11.54
C ALA A 67 -2.71 -8.92 11.30
N PRO A 68 -3.12 -7.70 11.71
CA PRO A 68 -4.50 -7.27 11.59
C PRO A 68 -4.96 -7.10 10.13
N LYS A 69 -4.03 -7.09 9.16
CA LYS A 69 -4.26 -7.05 7.72
C LYS A 69 -3.40 -8.12 7.06
#